data_AF-A0A918SJB3-F1
#
_entry.id   AF-A0A918SJB3-F1
#
_cell.length_a   1.000
_cell.length_b   1.000
_cell.length_c   1.000
_cell.angle_alpha   90.00
_cell.angle_beta   90.00
_cell.angle_gamma   90.00
#
_symmetry.space_group_name_H-M   'P 1'
#
loop_
_entity.id
_entity.type
_entity.pdbx_description
1 polymer ?
#
loop_
_entity_poly.entity_id
_entity_poly.type
_entity_poly.pdbx_seq_one_letter_code
_entity_poly.pdbx_strand_id
1 'polypeptide(L)'
;MQIRNLEGIPIETVVTSLLEAFSDYFVKMPAEVAYWESRFKGAGVDWKSSFGIFDEKKLVAFIINGIDLHQGKLTAFNTGTGVLPAYRSRKAVDQLYEFAFPYFRESGTEK
;
A
#
# COMPACT_ATOMS: atom_id res chain seq x y z
N MET A 1 10.96 -10.18 -8.96
CA MET A 1 9.80 -9.51 -8.36
C MET A 1 8.93 -10.50 -7.58
N GLN A 2 8.56 -10.17 -6.34
CA GLN A 2 7.73 -10.99 -5.46
C GLN A 2 6.57 -10.14 -4.89
N ILE A 3 5.35 -10.69 -4.86
CA ILE A 3 4.19 -10.05 -4.22
C ILE A 3 3.99 -10.63 -2.83
N ARG A 4 3.77 -9.77 -1.82
CA ARG A 4 3.43 -10.16 -0.44
C ARG A 4 2.75 -9.02 0.32
N ASN A 5 2.19 -9.32 1.49
CA ASN A 5 1.68 -8.29 2.38
C ASN A 5 2.82 -7.42 2.97
N LEU A 6 2.44 -6.27 3.53
CA LEU A 6 3.36 -5.31 4.13
C LEU A 6 3.53 -5.50 5.65
N GLU A 7 3.03 -6.59 6.23
CA GLU A 7 3.23 -6.91 7.64
C GLU A 7 4.72 -7.10 7.95
N GLY A 8 5.19 -6.49 9.04
CA GLY A 8 6.59 -6.54 9.45
C GLY A 8 7.56 -5.73 8.57
N ILE A 9 7.06 -4.99 7.57
CA ILE A 9 7.89 -4.04 6.80
C ILE A 9 8.12 -2.78 7.64
N PRO A 10 9.38 -2.30 7.78
CA PRO A 10 9.65 -1.03 8.42
C PRO A 10 8.91 0.11 7.72
N ILE A 11 8.26 0.97 8.49
CA ILE A 11 7.47 2.08 7.93
C ILE A 11 8.33 3.02 7.08
N GLU A 12 9.60 3.19 7.44
CA GLU A 12 10.59 3.96 6.68
C GLU A 12 10.77 3.42 5.26
N THR A 13 10.68 2.09 5.08
CA THR A 13 10.76 1.46 3.76
C THR A 13 9.53 1.78 2.92
N VAL A 14 8.35 1.74 3.53
CA VAL A 14 7.08 2.11 2.88
C VAL A 14 7.08 3.59 2.49
N VAL A 15 7.44 4.47 3.44
CA VAL A 15 7.51 5.92 3.23
C VAL A 15 8.54 6.28 2.16
N THR A 16 9.73 5.70 2.19
CA THR A 16 10.76 5.93 1.14
C THR A 16 10.21 5.60 -0.24
N SER A 17 9.53 4.44 -0.36
CA SER A 17 8.94 3.99 -1.63
C SER A 17 7.78 4.88 -2.06
N LEU A 18 7.00 5.39 -1.10
CA LEU A 18 5.94 6.36 -1.35
C LEU A 18 6.51 7.67 -1.88
N LEU A 19 7.50 8.26 -1.20
CA LEU A 19 8.15 9.48 -1.66
C LEU A 19 8.75 9.33 -3.06
N GLU A 20 9.37 8.18 -3.34
CA GLU A 20 9.91 7.88 -4.68
C GLU A 20 8.78 7.74 -5.73
N ALA A 21 7.70 7.03 -5.42
CA ALA A 21 6.56 6.84 -6.31
C ALA A 21 5.87 8.15 -6.71
N PHE A 22 5.92 9.16 -5.85
CA PHE A 22 5.34 10.49 -6.06
C PHE A 22 6.39 11.58 -6.37
N SER A 23 7.65 11.21 -6.59
CA SER A 23 8.77 12.18 -6.71
C SER A 23 8.66 13.13 -7.90
N ASP A 24 8.06 12.67 -9.00
CA ASP A 24 7.84 13.42 -10.23
C ASP A 24 6.49 14.14 -10.30
N TYR A 25 5.69 14.07 -9.24
CA TYR A 25 4.45 14.83 -9.12
C TYR A 25 4.76 16.28 -8.72
N PHE A 26 3.90 17.21 -9.16
CA PHE A 26 4.02 18.64 -8.82
C PHE A 26 3.86 18.87 -7.31
N VAL A 27 2.88 18.21 -6.70
CA VAL A 27 2.64 18.29 -5.25
C VAL A 27 3.66 17.40 -4.53
N LYS A 28 4.48 18.01 -3.69
CA LYS A 28 5.46 17.29 -2.86
C LYS A 28 4.79 16.64 -1.66
N MET A 29 5.17 15.39 -1.42
CA MET A 29 4.74 14.61 -0.27
C MET A 29 5.59 14.97 0.97
N PRO A 30 5.01 15.00 2.18
CA PRO A 30 5.77 15.23 3.41
C PRO A 30 6.86 14.19 3.59
N ALA A 31 8.08 14.60 3.87
CA ALA A 31 9.23 13.69 3.93
C ALA A 31 9.38 13.01 5.31
N GLU A 32 8.77 13.59 6.34
CA GLU A 32 8.89 13.13 7.71
C GLU A 32 8.12 11.82 7.91
N VAL A 33 8.81 10.76 8.35
CA VAL A 33 8.19 9.46 8.66
C VAL A 33 7.07 9.61 9.70
N ALA A 34 7.25 10.47 10.69
CA ALA A 34 6.25 10.73 11.75
C ALA A 34 4.91 11.27 11.22
N TYR A 35 4.94 12.02 10.11
CA TYR A 35 3.71 12.46 9.43
C TYR A 35 2.94 11.24 8.90
N TRP A 36 3.64 10.31 8.26
CA TRP A 36 3.05 9.11 7.68
C TRP A 36 2.60 8.12 8.75
N GLU A 37 3.34 7.94 9.84
CA GLU A 37 2.91 7.18 11.00
C GLU A 37 1.55 7.67 11.51
N SER A 38 1.42 8.98 11.69
CA SER A 38 0.18 9.61 12.16
C SER A 38 -0.95 9.45 11.13
N ARG A 39 -0.63 9.64 9.85
CA ARG A 39 -1.57 9.54 8.73
C ARG A 39 -2.10 8.12 8.53
N PHE A 40 -1.24 7.11 8.62
CA PHE A 40 -1.60 5.69 8.49
C PHE A 40 -2.38 5.22 9.70
N LYS A 41 -1.98 5.62 10.91
CA LYS A 41 -2.73 5.34 12.13
C LYS A 41 -4.15 5.93 12.06
N GLY A 42 -4.27 7.20 11.68
CA GLY A 42 -5.57 7.87 11.55
C GLY A 42 -6.45 7.30 10.43
N ALA A 43 -5.85 6.60 9.45
CA ALA A 43 -6.57 5.94 8.37
C ALA A 43 -6.87 4.46 8.64
N GLY A 44 -6.58 3.95 9.85
CA GLY A 44 -6.84 2.55 10.18
C GLY A 44 -6.07 1.57 9.30
N VAL A 45 -4.85 1.93 8.85
CA VAL A 45 -4.04 1.08 7.98
C VAL A 45 -3.77 -0.27 8.65
N ASP A 46 -4.11 -1.34 7.94
CA ASP A 46 -3.77 -2.70 8.31
C ASP A 46 -2.71 -3.23 7.35
N TRP A 47 -1.49 -3.44 7.87
CA TRP A 47 -0.34 -3.82 7.06
C TRP A 47 -0.45 -5.23 6.49
N LYS A 48 -1.18 -6.11 7.18
CA LYS A 48 -1.45 -7.48 6.73
C LYS A 48 -2.42 -7.51 5.53
N SER A 49 -3.33 -6.54 5.47
CA SER A 49 -4.27 -6.28 4.37
C SER A 49 -3.75 -5.25 3.35
N SER A 50 -2.48 -4.86 3.46
CA SER A 50 -1.79 -4.00 2.51
C SER A 50 -0.74 -4.82 1.75
N PHE A 51 -0.50 -4.51 0.48
CA PHE A 51 0.27 -5.37 -0.42
C PHE A 51 1.33 -4.62 -1.18
N GLY A 52 2.44 -5.30 -1.47
CA GLY A 52 3.57 -4.73 -2.20
C GLY A 52 4.22 -5.70 -3.18
N ILE A 53 4.77 -5.16 -4.26
CA ILE A 53 5.70 -5.85 -5.16
C ILE A 53 7.11 -5.47 -4.73
N PHE A 54 7.92 -6.47 -4.46
CA PHE A 54 9.32 -6.32 -4.11
C PHE A 54 10.20 -6.73 -5.29
N ASP A 55 11.13 -5.89 -5.68
CA ASP A 55 12.28 -6.31 -6.50
C ASP A 55 13.49 -6.43 -5.59
N GLU A 56 13.93 -7.67 -5.37
CA GLU A 56 14.81 -8.04 -4.26
C GLU A 56 14.29 -7.52 -2.90
N LYS A 57 14.98 -6.55 -2.29
CA LYS A 57 14.60 -5.93 -1.02
C LYS A 57 13.84 -4.60 -1.21
N LYS A 58 13.75 -4.09 -2.44
CA LYS A 58 13.14 -2.79 -2.73
C LYS A 58 11.64 -2.95 -2.95
N LEU A 59 10.83 -2.17 -2.24
CA LEU A 59 9.39 -2.07 -2.49
C LEU A 59 9.16 -1.17 -3.71
N VAL A 60 8.70 -1.75 -4.82
CA VAL A 60 8.63 -1.06 -6.13
C VAL A 60 7.21 -0.68 -6.55
N ALA A 61 6.21 -1.32 -5.95
CA ALA A 61 4.80 -0.95 -6.07
C ALA A 61 4.07 -1.35 -4.80
N PHE A 62 3.02 -0.63 -4.43
CA PHE A 62 2.25 -0.90 -3.22
C PHE A 62 0.79 -0.45 -3.33
N ILE A 63 -0.08 -1.11 -2.57
CA ILE A 63 -1.43 -0.68 -2.20
C ILE A 63 -1.52 -0.75 -0.68
N ILE A 64 -1.73 0.39 -0.04
CA ILE A 64 -1.89 0.52 1.42
C ILE A 64 -3.38 0.65 1.71
N ASN A 65 -3.92 -0.30 2.49
CA ASN A 65 -5.35 -0.33 2.80
C ASN A 65 -5.60 -0.05 4.28
N GLY A 66 -6.60 0.80 4.52
CA GLY A 66 -7.27 0.90 5.81
C GLY A 66 -8.37 -0.14 5.90
N ILE A 67 -8.64 -0.64 7.11
CA ILE A 67 -9.74 -1.55 7.39
C ILE A 67 -10.68 -0.88 8.39
N ASP A 68 -11.96 -0.77 8.05
CA ASP A 68 -12.99 -0.25 8.95
C ASP A 68 -14.36 -0.90 8.66
N LEU A 69 -15.31 -0.69 9.57
CA LEU A 69 -16.70 -1.09 9.38
C LEU A 69 -17.44 -0.02 8.56
N HIS A 70 -17.70 -0.32 7.29
CA HIS A 70 -18.58 0.48 6.45
C HIS A 70 -19.96 -0.18 6.39
N GLN A 71 -21.00 0.53 6.83
CA GLN A 71 -22.39 0.01 6.87
C GLN A 71 -22.52 -1.35 7.58
N GLY A 72 -21.75 -1.55 8.65
CA GLY A 72 -21.76 -2.80 9.43
C GLY A 72 -20.94 -3.94 8.82
N LYS A 73 -20.19 -3.69 7.74
CA LYS A 73 -19.37 -4.69 7.06
C LYS A 73 -17.90 -4.30 7.08
N LEU A 74 -17.04 -5.26 7.37
CA LEU A 74 -15.59 -5.07 7.34
C LEU A 74 -15.16 -4.74 5.90
N THR A 75 -14.57 -3.57 5.69
CA THR A 75 -14.27 -3.04 4.36
C THR A 75 -12.83 -2.56 4.32
N ALA A 76 -12.09 -3.04 3.31
CA ALA A 76 -10.80 -2.51 2.93
C ALA A 76 -10.98 -1.31 2.02
N PHE A 77 -10.34 -0.19 2.34
CA PHE A 77 -10.32 0.98 1.48
C PHE A 77 -8.89 1.42 1.20
N ASN A 78 -8.65 1.81 -0.05
CA ASN A 78 -7.33 2.22 -0.51
C ASN A 78 -6.96 3.60 0.07
N THR A 79 -5.93 3.64 0.90
CA THR A 79 -5.39 4.87 1.49
C THR A 79 -4.24 5.46 0.69
N GLY A 80 -3.64 4.67 -0.20
CA GLY A 80 -2.51 5.06 -1.02
C GLY A 80 -2.07 3.93 -1.93
N THR A 81 -1.84 4.27 -3.20
CA THR A 81 -1.24 3.37 -4.19
C THR A 81 -0.09 4.08 -4.86
N GLY A 82 1.01 3.38 -5.04
CA GLY A 82 2.20 3.93 -5.68
C GLY A 82 2.95 2.89 -6.47
N VAL A 83 3.55 3.33 -7.57
CA VAL A 83 4.47 2.54 -8.39
C VAL A 83 5.67 3.43 -8.69
N LEU A 84 6.85 2.95 -8.35
CA LEU A 84 8.10 3.66 -8.62
C LEU A 84 8.22 3.95 -10.13
N PRO A 85 8.73 5.13 -10.54
CA PRO A 85 8.76 5.56 -11.93
C PRO A 85 9.30 4.49 -12.91
N ALA A 86 10.40 3.82 -12.54
CA ALA A 86 11.03 2.77 -13.36
C ALA A 86 10.16 1.51 -13.57
N TYR A 87 9.14 1.30 -12.73
CA TYR A 87 8.27 0.12 -12.73
C TYR A 87 6.86 0.40 -13.26
N ARG A 88 6.58 1.64 -13.68
CA ARG A 88 5.29 2.02 -14.27
C ARG A 88 5.06 1.35 -15.62
N SER A 89 3.80 1.33 -16.05
CA SER A 89 3.36 0.68 -17.31
C SER A 89 3.60 -0.83 -17.38
N ARG A 90 3.77 -1.50 -16.22
CA ARG A 90 3.95 -2.95 -16.10
C ARG A 90 2.75 -3.67 -15.44
N LYS A 91 1.58 -3.03 -15.42
CA LYS A 91 0.36 -3.55 -14.74
C LYS A 91 0.60 -3.95 -13.28
N ALA A 92 1.46 -3.21 -12.57
CA ALA A 92 1.84 -3.53 -11.19
C ALA A 92 0.63 -3.44 -10.24
N VAL A 93 -0.23 -2.43 -10.43
CA VAL A 93 -1.45 -2.25 -9.63
C VAL A 93 -2.45 -3.39 -9.87
N ASP A 94 -2.62 -3.81 -11.12
CA ASP A 94 -3.50 -4.93 -11.46
C ASP A 94 -3.03 -6.23 -10.78
N GLN A 95 -1.73 -6.52 -10.86
CA GLN A 95 -1.13 -7.68 -10.18
C GLN A 95 -1.33 -7.65 -8.65
N LEU A 96 -1.23 -6.47 -8.03
CA LEU A 96 -1.48 -6.31 -6.60
C LEU A 96 -2.94 -6.58 -6.25
N TYR A 97 -3.89 -6.13 -7.08
CA TYR A 97 -5.31 -6.40 -6.87
C TYR A 97 -5.69 -7.87 -7.14
N GLU A 98 -5.12 -8.48 -8.18
CA GLU A 98 -5.26 -9.92 -8.43
C GLU A 98 -4.80 -10.76 -7.23
N PHE A 99 -3.73 -10.34 -6.56
CA PHE A 99 -3.25 -10.95 -5.32
C PHE A 99 -4.16 -10.63 -4.11
N ALA A 100 -4.63 -9.39 -3.99
CA ALA A 100 -5.41 -8.94 -2.84
C ALA A 100 -6.84 -9.52 -2.80
N PHE A 101 -7.48 -9.74 -3.95
CA PHE A 101 -8.89 -10.12 -4.00
C PHE A 101 -9.21 -11.48 -3.38
N PRO A 102 -8.42 -12.55 -3.60
CA PRO A 102 -8.59 -13.80 -2.87
C PRO A 102 -8.45 -13.61 -1.35
N TYR A 103 -7.45 -12.86 -0.90
CA TYR A 103 -7.22 -12.59 0.52
C TYR A 103 -8.44 -11.92 1.19
N PHE A 104 -8.99 -10.87 0.56
CA PHE A 104 -10.17 -10.18 1.10
C PHE A 104 -11.42 -11.06 1.13
N ARG A 105 -11.61 -11.91 0.11
CA ARG A 105 -12.71 -12.87 0.09
C ARG A 105 -12.61 -13.87 1.24
N GLU A 106 -11.40 -14.37 1.50
CA GLU A 106 -11.14 -15.33 2.58
C GLU A 106 -11.28 -14.70 3.97
N SER A 107 -10.93 -13.42 4.13
CA SER A 107 -11.08 -12.68 5.40
C SER A 107 -12.49 -12.13 5.64
N GLY A 108 -13.42 -12.30 4.68
CA GLY A 108 -14.76 -11.71 4.75
C GLY A 108 -14.76 -10.18 4.67
N THR A 109 -13.72 -9.60 4.08
CA THR A 109 -13.54 -8.16 3.91
C THR A 109 -14.03 -7.71 2.54
N GLU A 110 -14.89 -6.70 2.49
CA GLU A 110 -15.32 -6.03 1.26
C GLU A 110 -14.24 -5.06 0.75
N LYS A 111 -14.33 -4.64 -0.51
CA LYS A 111 -13.37 -3.74 -1.18
C LYS A 111 -14.05 -2.85 -2.21
#